data_AF-A0A962RWB7-F1
#
_entry.id   AF-A0A962RWB7-F1
#
_cell.length_a   1.000
_cell.length_b   1.000
_cell.length_c   1.000
_cell.angle_alpha   90.00
_cell.angle_beta   90.00
_cell.angle_gamma   90.00
#
_symmetry.space_group_name_H-M   'P 1'
#
loop_
_entity.id
_entity.type
_entity.pdbx_description
1 polymer ?
#
loop_
_entity_poly.entity_id
_entity_poly.type
_entity_poly.pdbx_seq_one_letter_code
_entity_poly.pdbx_strand_id
1 'polypeptide(L)'
;WRHHAYGAFFPQPVAAKAAGLDPDRALAGVDYLGALLGASPTLAVVLLAATGAGYAVLRPGARAPGCAMAAAAFLAASLAFVVASGGDWMEGGRFVVPLLPLAVLLAARALAGLRRGAPLLLSLAALGFVVETVIFAGTQSTGALLPHALAQARAARAVHGDGFSWFEVANRVHLRDIPVVRRLDAVVGERLATQPQVTVLSAQMGMVPYHLARHYAGRVRFVDRRALASADFTRCAATRDVPRTWAGLELDYAALFLGRPGLLEACGIARPDVVFDLEAPGGPVQRLLERQGYVIVYRHGGVITTPGGGGEVLADQFIAVRRAVPGAAR
;
A
#
# COMPACT_ATOMS: atom_id res chain seq x y z
N TRP A 1 -12.72 4.24 -13.87
CA TRP A 1 -11.92 3.04 -13.56
C TRP A 1 -12.06 2.60 -12.09
N ARG A 2 -11.86 3.46 -11.07
CA ARG A 2 -11.92 3.06 -9.65
C ARG A 2 -13.27 2.43 -9.25
N HIS A 3 -14.38 3.09 -9.57
CA HIS A 3 -15.71 2.53 -9.33
C HIS A 3 -15.91 1.18 -10.06
N HIS A 4 -15.36 1.05 -11.27
CA HIS A 4 -15.47 -0.18 -12.05
C HIS A 4 -14.60 -1.32 -11.48
N ALA A 5 -13.41 -1.00 -10.95
CA ALA A 5 -12.49 -1.99 -10.38
C ALA A 5 -12.82 -2.37 -8.91
N TYR A 6 -13.36 -1.42 -8.14
CA TYR A 6 -13.50 -1.55 -6.68
C TYR A 6 -14.91 -1.22 -6.15
N GLY A 7 -15.86 -0.81 -7.00
CA GLY A 7 -17.21 -0.46 -6.57
C GLY A 7 -17.30 0.77 -5.64
N ALA A 8 -16.29 1.64 -5.64
CA ALA A 8 -16.21 2.80 -4.74
C ALA A 8 -15.74 4.07 -5.45
N PHE A 9 -16.34 5.21 -5.06
CA PHE A 9 -15.95 6.55 -5.54
C PHE A 9 -14.70 7.08 -4.81
N PHE A 10 -14.60 6.84 -3.50
CA PHE A 10 -13.46 7.27 -2.69
C PHE A 10 -12.44 6.14 -2.44
N PRO A 11 -11.18 6.48 -2.11
CA PRO A 11 -10.21 5.50 -1.67
C PRO A 11 -10.63 4.78 -0.39
N GLN A 12 -10.74 3.46 -0.46
CA GLN A 12 -11.00 2.60 0.70
C GLN A 12 -9.94 2.71 1.83
N PRO A 13 -8.66 3.05 1.60
CA PRO A 13 -7.71 3.20 2.71
C PRO A 13 -8.15 4.21 3.77
N VAL A 14 -8.89 5.25 3.38
CA VAL A 14 -9.44 6.22 4.35
C VAL A 14 -10.44 5.52 5.27
N ALA A 15 -11.41 4.79 4.71
CA ALA A 15 -12.42 4.08 5.50
C ALA A 15 -11.84 2.89 6.30
N ALA A 16 -10.80 2.25 5.77
CA ALA A 16 -10.14 1.11 6.42
C ALA A 16 -9.26 1.52 7.60
N LYS A 17 -8.63 2.69 7.54
CA LYS A 17 -7.74 3.21 8.59
C LYS A 17 -8.45 4.18 9.55
N ALA A 18 -9.46 4.92 9.10
CA ALA A 18 -10.18 5.88 9.94
C ALA A 18 -11.29 5.17 10.74
N ALA A 19 -11.02 4.88 12.01
CA ALA A 19 -12.05 4.45 12.97
C ALA A 19 -12.02 5.31 14.23
N GLY A 20 -12.13 6.63 14.05
CA GLY A 20 -12.14 7.61 15.13
C GLY A 20 -10.75 7.94 15.69
N LEU A 21 -10.75 8.78 16.73
CA LEU A 21 -9.56 9.16 17.48
C LEU A 21 -9.26 8.06 18.50
N ASP A 22 -8.18 7.35 18.27
CA ASP A 22 -7.70 6.23 19.09
C ASP A 22 -6.29 6.60 19.59
N PRO A 23 -6.06 6.72 20.92
CA PRO A 23 -4.76 7.13 21.46
C PRO A 23 -3.59 6.25 21.00
N ASP A 24 -3.80 4.93 20.89
CA ASP A 24 -2.75 4.00 20.48
C ASP A 24 -2.38 4.21 19.01
N ARG A 25 -3.37 4.55 18.16
CA ARG A 25 -3.10 4.93 16.77
C ARG A 25 -2.41 6.28 16.68
N ALA A 26 -2.84 7.25 17.48
CA ALA A 26 -2.16 8.54 17.52
C ALA A 26 -0.69 8.37 17.91
N LEU A 27 -0.40 7.53 18.90
CA LEU A 27 0.97 7.18 19.29
C LEU A 27 1.73 6.50 18.14
N ALA A 28 1.14 5.49 17.48
CA ALA A 28 1.74 4.86 16.31
C ALA A 28 2.04 5.86 15.16
N GLY A 29 1.18 6.86 14.98
CA GLY A 29 1.38 7.92 14.00
C GLY A 29 2.51 8.90 14.40
N VAL A 30 2.66 9.17 15.70
CA VAL A 30 3.81 9.92 16.24
C VAL A 30 5.09 9.12 16.07
N ASP A 31 5.08 7.83 16.37
CA ASP A 31 6.23 6.93 16.20
C ASP A 31 6.63 6.84 14.73
N TYR A 32 5.65 6.77 13.82
CA TYR A 32 5.89 6.82 12.37
C TYR A 32 6.61 8.11 11.94
N LEU A 33 6.12 9.27 12.40
CA LEU A 33 6.79 10.54 12.13
C LEU A 33 8.19 10.59 12.76
N GLY A 34 8.33 10.15 14.01
CA GLY A 34 9.60 10.10 14.71
C GLY A 34 10.64 9.23 13.99
N ALA A 35 10.25 8.03 13.55
CA ALA A 35 11.09 7.14 12.77
C ALA A 35 11.50 7.78 11.43
N LEU A 36 10.57 8.44 10.74
CA LEU A 36 10.85 9.15 9.50
C LEU A 36 11.83 10.31 9.69
N LEU A 37 11.64 11.11 10.75
CA LEU A 37 12.53 12.22 11.09
C LEU A 37 13.92 11.74 11.51
N GLY A 38 14.00 10.61 12.22
CA GLY A 38 15.26 9.97 12.59
C GLY A 38 16.02 9.40 11.38
N ALA A 39 15.29 8.89 10.38
CA ALA A 39 15.87 8.36 9.15
C ALA A 39 16.31 9.46 8.16
N SER A 40 15.76 10.68 8.27
CA SER A 40 16.01 11.80 7.35
C SER A 40 16.17 13.12 8.11
N PRO A 41 17.40 13.46 8.54
CA PRO A 41 17.70 14.72 9.20
C PRO A 41 17.31 15.96 8.38
N THR A 42 17.47 15.91 7.06
CA THR A 42 17.09 17.01 6.15
C THR A 42 15.59 17.24 6.20
N LEU A 43 14.79 16.18 6.19
CA LEU A 43 13.34 16.28 6.33
C LEU A 43 12.94 16.88 7.68
N ALA A 44 13.62 16.52 8.76
CA ALA A 44 13.37 17.11 10.08
C ALA A 44 13.58 18.64 10.07
N VAL A 45 14.70 19.11 9.50
CA VAL A 45 14.96 20.55 9.38
C VAL A 45 13.90 21.25 8.53
N VAL A 46 13.49 20.65 7.41
CA VAL A 46 12.48 21.25 6.53
C VAL A 46 11.11 21.30 7.18
N LEU A 47 10.67 20.23 7.85
CA LEU A 47 9.38 20.22 8.54
C LEU A 47 9.36 21.17 9.73
N LEU A 48 10.45 21.29 10.49
CA LEU A 48 10.58 22.28 11.56
C LEU A 48 10.49 23.71 11.01
N ALA A 49 11.24 24.02 9.95
CA ALA A 49 11.20 25.33 9.30
C ALA A 49 9.81 25.64 8.71
N ALA A 50 9.17 24.65 8.07
CA ALA A 50 7.83 24.78 7.52
C ALA A 50 6.76 24.97 8.61
N THR A 51 6.89 24.27 9.74
CA THR A 51 5.96 24.39 10.87
C THR A 51 6.11 25.75 11.56
N GLY A 52 7.35 26.22 11.77
CA GLY A 52 7.61 27.56 12.28
C GLY A 52 7.07 28.66 11.36
N ALA A 53 7.29 28.52 10.04
CA ALA A 53 6.72 29.39 9.03
C ALA A 53 5.19 29.36 9.03
N GLY A 54 4.60 28.16 9.13
CA GLY A 54 3.17 27.91 9.22
C GLY A 54 2.55 28.60 10.42
N TYR A 55 3.12 28.43 11.60
CA TYR A 55 2.69 29.11 12.81
C TYR A 55 2.76 30.64 12.66
N ALA A 56 3.84 31.16 12.09
CA ALA A 56 4.01 32.60 11.88
C ALA A 56 2.97 33.21 10.92
N VAL A 57 2.46 32.44 9.94
CA VAL A 57 1.40 32.90 9.02
C VAL A 57 -0.02 32.66 9.53
N LEU A 58 -0.21 31.71 10.45
CA LEU A 58 -1.52 31.38 11.04
C LEU A 58 -1.82 32.13 12.34
N ARG A 59 -0.82 32.76 12.97
CA ARG A 59 -1.02 33.52 14.22
C ARG A 59 -2.00 34.70 14.03
N PRO A 60 -2.82 35.04 15.04
CA PRO A 60 -3.69 36.21 15.00
C PRO A 60 -2.91 37.49 14.67
N GLY A 61 -3.44 38.31 13.75
CA GLY A 61 -2.81 39.56 13.32
C GLY A 61 -1.68 39.42 12.29
N ALA A 62 -1.34 38.19 11.85
CA ALA A 62 -0.39 38.00 10.76
C ALA A 62 -0.95 38.56 9.44
N ARG A 63 -0.14 39.37 8.74
CA ARG A 63 -0.40 39.79 7.36
C ARG A 63 0.31 38.83 6.40
N ALA A 64 -0.27 37.67 6.19
CA ALA A 64 0.24 36.67 5.25
C ALA A 64 -0.63 36.61 3.98
N PRO A 65 -0.04 36.32 2.81
CA PRO A 65 -0.83 35.99 1.63
C PRO A 65 -1.72 34.78 1.89
N GLY A 66 -2.96 34.79 1.38
CA GLY A 66 -3.92 33.70 1.57
C GLY A 66 -3.38 32.33 1.13
N CYS A 67 -2.54 32.29 0.09
CA CYS A 67 -1.88 31.05 -0.35
C CYS A 67 -0.92 30.45 0.69
N ALA A 68 -0.23 31.29 1.47
CA ALA A 68 0.65 30.82 2.54
C ALA A 68 -0.15 30.26 3.72
N MET A 69 -1.27 30.89 4.06
CA MET A 69 -2.20 30.38 5.07
C MET A 69 -2.81 29.05 4.63
N ALA A 70 -3.24 28.93 3.38
CA ALA A 70 -3.78 27.69 2.82
C ALA A 70 -2.75 26.56 2.83
N ALA A 71 -1.50 26.84 2.42
CA ALA A 71 -0.41 25.86 2.47
C ALA A 71 -0.11 25.40 3.90
N ALA A 72 -0.08 26.33 4.87
CA ALA A 72 0.14 26.01 6.28
C ALA A 72 -1.02 25.18 6.87
N ALA A 73 -2.26 25.55 6.58
CA ALA A 73 -3.44 24.80 7.02
C ALA A 73 -3.47 23.39 6.41
N PHE A 74 -3.15 23.26 5.12
CA PHE A 74 -3.08 21.97 4.45
C PHE A 74 -1.97 21.08 5.01
N LEU A 75 -0.77 21.63 5.26
CA LEU A 75 0.33 20.91 5.89
C LEU A 75 -0.07 20.42 7.30
N ALA A 76 -0.67 21.30 8.12
CA ALA A 76 -1.14 20.95 9.45
C ALA A 76 -2.23 19.86 9.43
N ALA A 77 -3.23 20.00 8.55
CA ALA A 77 -4.29 19.01 8.39
C ALA A 77 -3.75 17.65 7.92
N SER A 78 -2.77 17.65 7.02
CA SER A 78 -2.16 16.43 6.52
C SER A 78 -1.31 15.74 7.58
N LEU A 79 -0.51 16.47 8.35
CA LEU A 79 0.24 15.90 9.48
C LEU A 79 -0.70 15.36 10.57
N ALA A 80 -1.77 16.10 10.87
CA ALA A 80 -2.81 15.62 11.78
C ALA A 80 -3.47 14.33 11.27
N PHE A 81 -3.70 14.22 9.97
CA PHE A 81 -4.18 12.98 9.36
C PHE A 81 -3.18 11.83 9.51
N VAL A 82 -1.88 12.06 9.27
CA VAL A 82 -0.84 11.02 9.46
C VAL A 82 -0.84 10.51 10.89
N VAL A 83 -0.94 11.41 11.88
CA VAL A 83 -1.03 11.03 13.30
C VAL A 83 -2.33 10.27 13.57
N ALA A 84 -3.47 10.81 13.17
CA ALA A 84 -4.78 10.21 13.42
C ALA A 84 -4.96 8.83 12.72
N SER A 85 -4.29 8.61 11.59
CA SER A 85 -4.35 7.35 10.85
C SER A 85 -3.37 6.29 11.36
N GLY A 86 -2.49 6.62 12.31
CA GLY A 86 -1.40 5.74 12.74
C GLY A 86 -0.28 5.57 11.70
N GLY A 87 -0.12 6.55 10.81
CA GLY A 87 0.89 6.52 9.75
C GLY A 87 0.62 5.49 8.65
N ASP A 88 1.70 4.95 8.11
CA ASP A 88 1.68 3.96 7.03
C ASP A 88 2.89 3.02 7.12
N TRP A 89 2.87 1.97 6.30
CA TRP A 89 3.95 0.99 6.22
C TRP A 89 4.74 1.02 4.94
N MET A 90 4.32 1.85 3.99
CA MET A 90 5.09 2.01 2.78
C MET A 90 6.43 2.68 3.10
N GLU A 91 7.47 2.14 2.48
CA GLU A 91 8.85 2.64 2.52
C GLU A 91 8.96 4.15 2.27
N GLY A 92 9.93 4.80 2.92
CA GLY A 92 10.30 6.19 2.61
C GLY A 92 9.28 7.25 3.03
N GLY A 93 8.39 6.94 3.97
CA GLY A 93 7.50 7.94 4.53
C GLY A 93 6.46 8.47 3.54
N ARG A 94 5.91 7.62 2.66
CA ARG A 94 5.09 8.04 1.51
C ARG A 94 3.90 8.93 1.85
N PHE A 95 3.41 8.92 3.09
CA PHE A 95 2.35 9.82 3.54
C PHE A 95 2.80 11.29 3.63
N VAL A 96 4.09 11.53 3.88
CA VAL A 96 4.68 12.87 4.02
C VAL A 96 5.25 13.38 2.70
N VAL A 97 5.62 12.49 1.77
CA VAL A 97 6.19 12.86 0.46
C VAL A 97 5.34 13.90 -0.31
N PRO A 98 4.00 13.79 -0.41
CA PRO A 98 3.18 14.81 -1.08
C PRO A 98 3.20 16.18 -0.41
N LEU A 99 3.60 16.26 0.86
CA LEU A 99 3.67 17.49 1.65
C LEU A 99 4.98 18.24 1.46
N LEU A 100 6.02 17.55 0.99
CA LEU A 100 7.38 18.10 0.87
C LEU A 100 7.44 19.38 0.02
N PRO A 101 6.78 19.48 -1.17
CA PRO A 101 6.85 20.71 -1.95
C PRO A 101 6.32 21.92 -1.17
N LEU A 102 5.21 21.76 -0.44
CA LEU A 102 4.63 22.84 0.36
C LEU A 102 5.52 23.17 1.57
N ALA A 103 6.06 22.15 2.24
CA ALA A 103 6.98 22.33 3.35
C ALA A 103 8.25 23.07 2.91
N VAL A 104 8.85 22.70 1.78
CA VAL A 104 10.03 23.36 1.21
C VAL A 104 9.73 24.82 0.86
N LEU A 105 8.58 25.13 0.25
CA LEU A 105 8.21 26.51 -0.07
C LEU A 105 8.00 27.37 1.19
N LEU A 106 7.35 26.83 2.21
CA LEU A 106 7.17 27.52 3.50
C LEU A 106 8.51 27.73 4.21
N ALA A 107 9.37 26.72 4.23
CA ALA A 107 10.72 26.80 4.78
C ALA A 107 11.57 27.84 4.03
N ALA A 108 11.57 27.81 2.70
CA ALA A 108 12.30 28.76 1.87
C ALA A 108 11.83 30.20 2.11
N ARG A 109 10.51 30.42 2.27
CA ARG A 109 9.95 31.73 2.63
C ARG A 109 10.47 32.22 3.98
N ALA A 110 10.54 31.34 4.99
CA ALA A 110 11.08 31.71 6.29
C ALA A 110 12.58 32.04 6.21
N LEU A 111 13.35 31.23 5.49
CA LEU A 111 14.79 31.41 5.31
C LEU A 111 15.13 32.66 4.50
N ALA A 112 14.30 33.06 3.53
CA ALA A 112 14.49 34.28 2.76
C ALA A 112 14.53 35.55 3.64
N GLY A 113 13.91 35.51 4.83
CA GLY A 113 13.97 36.59 5.82
C GLY A 113 15.37 36.80 6.43
N LEU A 114 16.25 35.80 6.38
CA LEU A 114 17.58 35.84 7.04
C LEU A 114 18.61 36.69 6.29
N ARG A 115 18.32 37.11 5.03
CA ARG A 115 19.15 37.94 4.12
C ARG A 115 20.58 37.45 3.82
N ARG A 116 21.37 37.07 4.83
CA ARG A 116 22.70 36.45 4.72
C ARG A 116 22.58 34.96 5.06
N GLY A 117 23.14 34.09 4.22
CA GLY A 117 23.19 32.64 4.46
C GLY A 117 22.00 31.81 3.96
N ALA A 118 20.86 32.44 3.59
CA ALA A 118 19.72 31.71 3.04
C ALA A 118 20.05 30.86 1.80
N PRO A 119 20.83 31.35 0.81
CA PRO A 119 21.22 30.52 -0.34
C PRO A 119 22.06 29.31 0.08
N LEU A 120 22.98 29.48 1.03
CA LEU A 120 23.80 28.39 1.54
C LEU A 120 22.95 27.33 2.23
N LEU A 121 22.02 27.74 3.12
CA LEU A 121 21.12 26.81 3.82
C LEU A 121 20.22 26.05 2.85
N LEU A 122 19.67 26.73 1.83
CA LEU A 122 18.86 26.07 0.80
C LEU A 122 19.69 25.08 -0.03
N SER A 123 20.92 25.45 -0.40
CA SER A 123 21.83 24.55 -1.12
C SER A 123 22.22 23.33 -0.28
N LEU A 124 22.49 23.51 1.03
CA LEU A 124 22.78 22.42 1.94
C LEU A 124 21.57 21.49 2.13
N ALA A 125 20.35 22.05 2.24
CA ALA A 125 19.14 21.25 2.32
C ALA A 125 18.88 20.47 1.03
N ALA A 126 19.07 21.10 -0.14
CA ALA A 126 18.95 20.43 -1.43
C ALA A 126 19.97 19.29 -1.57
N LEU A 127 21.23 19.52 -1.17
CA LEU A 127 22.26 18.49 -1.16
C LEU A 127 21.92 17.36 -0.19
N GLY A 128 21.43 17.68 1.00
CA GLY A 128 20.97 16.71 2.00
C GLY A 128 19.88 15.80 1.44
N PHE A 129 18.86 16.35 0.78
CA PHE A 129 17.81 15.56 0.14
C PHE A 129 18.34 14.62 -0.95
N VAL A 130 19.30 15.09 -1.77
CA VAL A 130 19.92 14.25 -2.79
C VAL A 130 20.66 13.07 -2.14
N VAL A 131 21.49 13.35 -1.14
CA VAL A 131 22.26 12.32 -0.42
C VAL A 131 21.33 11.31 0.25
N GLU A 132 20.32 11.78 0.98
CA GLU A 132 19.35 10.92 1.66
C GLU A 132 18.51 10.10 0.67
N THR A 133 18.15 10.67 -0.49
CA THR A 133 17.44 9.93 -1.55
C THR A 133 18.30 8.80 -2.11
N VAL A 134 19.60 9.04 -2.31
CA VAL A 134 20.54 8.00 -2.77
C VAL A 134 20.69 6.91 -1.72
N ILE A 135 20.86 7.27 -0.44
CA ILE A 135 20.94 6.32 0.68
C ILE A 135 19.65 5.50 0.77
N PHE A 136 18.49 6.15 0.72
CA PHE A 136 17.18 5.48 0.75
C PHE A 136 17.03 4.50 -0.42
N ALA A 137 17.37 4.93 -1.64
CA ALA A 137 17.33 4.09 -2.83
C ALA A 137 18.22 2.85 -2.69
N GLY A 138 19.39 3.00 -2.06
CA GLY A 138 20.37 1.93 -1.85
C GLY A 138 20.14 1.04 -0.63
N THR A 139 19.21 1.37 0.28
CA THR A 139 19.04 0.63 1.55
C THR A 139 17.61 0.16 1.82
N GLN A 140 16.61 0.99 1.54
CA GLN A 140 15.22 0.73 1.95
C GLN A 140 14.25 0.61 0.78
N SER A 141 14.54 1.27 -0.35
CA SER A 141 13.65 1.25 -1.51
C SER A 141 13.54 -0.14 -2.13
N THR A 142 12.33 -0.54 -2.47
CA THR A 142 12.01 -1.71 -3.30
C THR A 142 12.08 -1.40 -4.79
N GLY A 143 12.28 -0.12 -5.15
CA GLY A 143 12.73 0.29 -6.48
C GLY A 143 14.22 0.00 -6.70
N ALA A 144 14.76 0.54 -7.78
CA ALA A 144 16.18 0.42 -8.13
C ALA A 144 16.70 1.72 -8.73
N LEU A 145 18.00 1.98 -8.59
CA LEU A 145 18.67 3.05 -9.34
C LEU A 145 18.53 2.80 -10.84
N LEU A 146 18.49 3.88 -11.64
CA LEU A 146 18.10 3.82 -13.05
C LEU A 146 18.84 2.74 -13.89
N PRO A 147 20.17 2.57 -13.80
CA PRO A 147 20.86 1.53 -14.57
C PRO A 147 20.37 0.11 -14.22
N HIS A 148 20.16 -0.15 -12.93
CA HIS A 148 19.67 -1.44 -12.44
C HIS A 148 18.19 -1.63 -12.76
N ALA A 149 17.37 -0.59 -12.64
CA ALA A 149 15.97 -0.61 -13.06
C ALA A 149 15.82 -0.93 -14.56
N LEU A 150 16.69 -0.39 -15.41
CA LEU A 150 16.71 -0.69 -16.85
C LEU A 150 17.12 -2.14 -17.14
N ALA A 151 18.18 -2.63 -16.48
CA ALA A 151 18.62 -4.02 -16.62
C ALA A 151 17.53 -5.00 -16.17
N GLN A 152 16.93 -4.72 -15.00
CA GLN A 152 15.83 -5.49 -14.44
C GLN A 152 14.61 -5.49 -15.37
N ALA A 153 14.20 -4.31 -15.88
CA ALA A 153 13.08 -4.19 -16.79
C ALA A 153 13.28 -4.99 -18.09
N ARG A 154 14.51 -4.98 -18.65
CA ARG A 154 14.86 -5.78 -19.84
C ARG A 154 14.78 -7.28 -19.55
N ALA A 155 15.36 -7.73 -18.44
CA ALA A 155 15.32 -9.13 -18.04
C ALA A 155 13.89 -9.61 -17.80
N ALA A 156 13.09 -8.82 -17.08
CA ALA A 156 11.68 -9.11 -16.82
C ALA A 156 10.86 -9.19 -18.11
N ARG A 157 11.07 -8.28 -19.08
CA ARG A 157 10.39 -8.36 -20.39
C ARG A 157 10.82 -9.56 -21.23
N ALA A 158 12.08 -9.99 -21.13
CA ALA A 158 12.52 -11.20 -21.82
C ALA A 158 11.78 -12.46 -21.30
N VAL A 159 11.42 -12.50 -20.01
CA VAL A 159 10.70 -13.62 -19.39
C VAL A 159 9.17 -13.47 -19.48
N HIS A 160 8.67 -12.24 -19.29
CA HIS A 160 7.25 -11.94 -19.10
C HIS A 160 6.63 -11.09 -20.23
N GLY A 161 7.35 -10.86 -21.33
CA GLY A 161 6.87 -10.09 -22.47
C GLY A 161 6.48 -8.65 -22.13
N ASP A 162 5.72 -8.02 -23.04
CA ASP A 162 5.33 -6.59 -22.95
C ASP A 162 3.97 -6.36 -22.26
N GLY A 163 3.45 -7.37 -21.54
CA GLY A 163 2.16 -7.27 -20.83
C GLY A 163 2.17 -6.33 -19.61
N PHE A 164 3.37 -5.89 -19.19
CA PHE A 164 3.58 -5.08 -17.98
C PHE A 164 4.31 -3.76 -18.31
N SER A 165 3.88 -2.69 -17.66
CA SER A 165 4.46 -1.36 -17.80
C SER A 165 5.88 -1.29 -17.24
N TRP A 166 6.63 -0.25 -17.62
CA TRP A 166 7.98 -0.02 -17.07
C TRP A 166 7.99 0.04 -15.53
N PHE A 167 6.99 0.69 -14.93
CA PHE A 167 6.88 0.83 -13.47
C PHE A 167 6.64 -0.50 -12.75
N GLU A 168 6.01 -1.47 -13.41
CA GLU A 168 5.78 -2.81 -12.86
C GLU A 168 7.05 -3.65 -12.97
N VAL A 169 7.74 -3.63 -14.12
CA VAL A 169 8.96 -4.44 -14.27
C VAL A 169 10.19 -3.85 -13.57
N ALA A 170 10.20 -2.54 -13.29
CA ALA A 170 11.28 -1.86 -12.59
C ALA A 170 11.17 -1.89 -11.06
N ASN A 171 10.05 -2.38 -10.49
CA ASN A 171 9.84 -2.46 -9.05
C ASN A 171 9.88 -3.92 -8.56
N ARG A 172 10.64 -4.22 -7.51
CA ARG A 172 10.82 -5.60 -7.01
C ARG A 172 9.54 -6.22 -6.45
N VAL A 173 8.69 -5.43 -5.77
CA VAL A 173 7.40 -5.92 -5.26
C VAL A 173 6.49 -6.33 -6.42
N HIS A 174 6.48 -5.55 -7.49
CA HIS A 174 5.71 -5.89 -8.69
C HIS A 174 6.33 -7.07 -9.46
N LEU A 175 7.66 -7.20 -9.50
CA LEU A 175 8.30 -8.39 -10.07
C LEU A 175 7.88 -9.68 -9.38
N ARG A 176 7.77 -9.66 -8.05
CA ARG A 176 7.20 -10.78 -7.29
C ARG A 176 5.78 -11.09 -7.76
N ASP A 177 4.95 -10.07 -7.94
CA ASP A 177 3.53 -10.24 -8.24
C ASP A 177 3.25 -10.67 -9.70
N ILE A 178 4.15 -10.37 -10.65
CA ILE A 178 3.97 -10.68 -12.08
C ILE A 178 3.68 -12.18 -12.37
N PRO A 179 4.47 -13.14 -11.85
CA PRO A 179 4.15 -14.57 -11.99
C PRO A 179 2.78 -14.95 -11.43
N VAL A 180 2.40 -14.40 -10.28
CA VAL A 180 1.09 -14.64 -9.66
C VAL A 180 -0.04 -14.07 -10.50
N VAL A 181 0.10 -12.86 -11.06
CA VAL A 181 -0.88 -12.27 -11.96
C VAL A 181 -1.17 -13.20 -13.13
N ARG A 182 -0.13 -13.70 -13.81
CA ARG A 182 -0.27 -14.62 -14.96
C ARG A 182 -0.94 -15.92 -14.56
N ARG A 183 -0.56 -16.50 -13.41
CA ARG A 183 -1.13 -17.76 -12.97
C ARG A 183 -2.57 -17.60 -12.49
N LEU A 184 -2.89 -16.50 -11.81
CA LEU A 184 -4.26 -16.15 -11.44
C LEU A 184 -5.14 -15.93 -12.65
N ASP A 185 -4.64 -15.27 -13.70
CA ASP A 185 -5.37 -15.07 -14.95
C ASP A 185 -5.86 -16.40 -15.53
N ALA A 186 -4.95 -17.38 -15.66
CA ALA A 186 -5.29 -18.73 -16.11
C ALA A 186 -6.32 -19.43 -15.18
N VAL A 187 -6.08 -19.42 -13.86
CA VAL A 187 -6.96 -20.05 -12.87
C VAL A 187 -8.36 -19.43 -12.86
N VAL A 188 -8.45 -18.11 -12.97
CA VAL A 188 -9.72 -17.38 -13.03
C VAL A 188 -10.45 -17.68 -14.34
N GLY A 189 -9.73 -17.71 -15.47
CA GLY A 189 -10.28 -18.09 -16.77
C GLY A 189 -10.90 -19.48 -16.77
N GLU A 190 -10.18 -20.48 -16.22
CA GLU A 190 -10.67 -21.85 -16.06
C GLU A 190 -11.95 -21.91 -15.23
N ARG A 191 -12.00 -21.16 -14.11
CA ARG A 191 -13.19 -21.10 -13.26
C ARG A 191 -14.36 -20.46 -14.01
N LEU A 192 -14.13 -19.31 -14.63
CA LEU A 192 -15.12 -18.57 -15.41
C LEU A 192 -15.69 -19.34 -16.61
N ALA A 193 -15.06 -20.43 -17.05
CA ALA A 193 -15.66 -21.34 -18.03
C ALA A 193 -16.87 -22.12 -17.47
N THR A 194 -16.94 -22.29 -16.14
CA THR A 194 -17.98 -23.10 -15.46
C THR A 194 -18.90 -22.28 -14.56
N GLN A 195 -18.53 -21.02 -14.26
CA GLN A 195 -19.32 -20.13 -13.41
C GLN A 195 -19.40 -18.71 -13.97
N PRO A 196 -20.52 -17.98 -13.75
CA PRO A 196 -20.70 -16.63 -14.30
C PRO A 196 -19.74 -15.60 -13.68
N GLN A 197 -19.40 -15.77 -12.40
CA GLN A 197 -18.54 -14.88 -11.63
C GLN A 197 -17.62 -15.67 -10.70
N VAL A 198 -16.39 -15.18 -10.49
CA VAL A 198 -15.38 -15.75 -9.58
C VAL A 198 -15.08 -14.77 -8.46
N THR A 199 -15.09 -15.24 -7.22
CA THR A 199 -14.69 -14.45 -6.04
C THR A 199 -13.24 -14.76 -5.66
N VAL A 200 -12.40 -13.72 -5.61
CA VAL A 200 -10.98 -13.80 -5.27
C VAL A 200 -10.71 -13.07 -3.96
N LEU A 201 -10.17 -13.77 -2.96
CA LEU A 201 -9.83 -13.23 -1.63
C LEU A 201 -8.31 -13.06 -1.47
N SER A 202 -7.87 -11.93 -0.92
CA SER A 202 -6.45 -11.68 -0.57
C SER A 202 -6.30 -10.55 0.45
N ALA A 203 -5.14 -10.39 1.10
CA ALA A 203 -4.72 -9.09 1.68
C ALA A 203 -3.91 -8.23 0.70
N GLN A 204 -3.36 -8.83 -0.34
CA GLN A 204 -2.47 -8.17 -1.27
C GLN A 204 -3.21 -7.87 -2.54
N MET A 205 -3.72 -6.65 -2.65
CA MET A 205 -4.43 -6.23 -3.85
C MET A 205 -3.45 -5.70 -4.90
N GLY A 206 -2.60 -4.73 -4.58
CA GLY A 206 -1.51 -4.31 -5.49
C GLY A 206 -1.96 -4.13 -6.96
N MET A 207 -1.17 -4.67 -7.89
CA MET A 207 -1.47 -4.67 -9.33
C MET A 207 -2.43 -5.79 -9.79
N VAL A 208 -2.71 -6.79 -8.95
CA VAL A 208 -3.43 -8.01 -9.36
C VAL A 208 -4.87 -7.72 -9.83
N PRO A 209 -5.73 -7.00 -9.07
CA PRO A 209 -7.07 -6.65 -9.52
C PRO A 209 -7.08 -5.85 -10.82
N TYR A 210 -6.07 -4.99 -11.04
CA TYR A 210 -6.00 -4.21 -12.27
C TYR A 210 -5.87 -5.11 -13.50
N HIS A 211 -4.93 -6.06 -13.49
CA HIS A 211 -4.72 -6.97 -14.63
C HIS A 211 -5.90 -7.92 -14.85
N LEU A 212 -6.43 -8.52 -13.78
CA LEU A 212 -7.59 -9.40 -13.91
C LEU A 212 -8.85 -8.66 -14.36
N ALA A 213 -9.08 -7.42 -13.89
CA ALA A 213 -10.23 -6.62 -14.33
C ALA A 213 -10.14 -6.19 -15.80
N ARG A 214 -8.93 -6.11 -16.39
CA ARG A 214 -8.78 -5.85 -17.83
C ARG A 214 -9.33 -7.00 -18.68
N HIS A 215 -9.22 -8.24 -18.22
CA HIS A 215 -9.70 -9.42 -18.96
C HIS A 215 -11.11 -9.86 -18.55
N TYR A 216 -11.48 -9.65 -17.28
CA TYR A 216 -12.67 -10.23 -16.67
C TYR A 216 -13.54 -9.20 -15.95
N ALA A 217 -13.62 -7.98 -16.49
CA ALA A 217 -14.49 -6.90 -16.00
C ALA A 217 -15.90 -7.38 -15.62
N GLY A 218 -16.33 -7.10 -14.39
CA GLY A 218 -17.65 -7.49 -13.86
C GLY A 218 -17.83 -8.99 -13.56
N ARG A 219 -16.91 -9.84 -14.01
CA ARG A 219 -16.92 -11.30 -13.78
C ARG A 219 -16.01 -11.74 -12.65
N VAL A 220 -15.18 -10.85 -12.11
CA VAL A 220 -14.34 -11.12 -10.93
C VAL A 220 -14.72 -10.18 -9.80
N ARG A 221 -15.03 -10.74 -8.64
CA ARG A 221 -15.24 -9.99 -7.38
C ARG A 221 -14.00 -10.13 -6.50
N PHE A 222 -13.30 -9.03 -6.26
CA PHE A 222 -12.18 -8.99 -5.31
C PHE A 222 -12.68 -8.70 -3.90
N VAL A 223 -12.19 -9.47 -2.94
CA VAL A 223 -12.45 -9.28 -1.51
C VAL A 223 -11.11 -9.07 -0.82
N ASP A 224 -10.88 -7.89 -0.27
CA ASP A 224 -9.66 -7.53 0.44
C ASP A 224 -9.83 -7.70 1.95
N ARG A 225 -9.10 -8.65 2.54
CA ARG A 225 -9.15 -8.88 4.01
C ARG A 225 -8.62 -7.71 4.83
N ARG A 226 -7.80 -6.84 4.25
CA ARG A 226 -7.35 -5.58 4.87
C ARG A 226 -8.32 -4.42 4.62
N ALA A 227 -9.31 -4.63 3.75
CA ALA A 227 -10.29 -3.64 3.29
C ALA A 227 -9.66 -2.35 2.72
N LEU A 228 -8.42 -2.42 2.22
CA LEU A 228 -7.73 -1.28 1.61
C LEU A 228 -8.17 -1.07 0.15
N ALA A 229 -8.66 -2.11 -0.51
CA ALA A 229 -9.14 -2.08 -1.88
C ALA A 229 -10.65 -2.36 -2.01
N SER A 230 -11.26 -3.07 -1.06
CA SER A 230 -12.68 -3.41 -1.08
C SER A 230 -13.39 -2.99 0.21
N ALA A 231 -14.70 -2.77 0.13
CA ALA A 231 -15.51 -2.27 1.25
C ALA A 231 -16.24 -3.38 2.03
N ASP A 232 -16.09 -4.65 1.62
CA ASP A 232 -16.90 -5.76 2.12
C ASP A 232 -16.83 -5.85 3.65
N PHE A 233 -15.63 -5.79 4.22
CA PHE A 233 -15.45 -5.87 5.68
C PHE A 233 -15.57 -4.53 6.41
N THR A 234 -15.50 -3.37 5.75
CA THR A 234 -15.74 -2.09 6.43
C THR A 234 -17.23 -1.77 6.55
N ARG A 235 -18.06 -2.30 5.64
CA ARG A 235 -19.52 -2.15 5.66
C ARG A 235 -20.23 -3.23 6.47
N CYS A 236 -19.55 -4.33 6.77
CA CYS A 236 -20.13 -5.44 7.52
C CYS A 236 -20.20 -5.12 9.02
N ALA A 237 -21.38 -5.29 9.62
CA ALA A 237 -21.57 -5.07 11.05
C ALA A 237 -20.75 -6.06 11.90
N ALA A 238 -20.59 -7.29 11.42
CA ALA A 238 -19.88 -8.37 12.11
C ALA A 238 -18.35 -8.20 12.18
N THR A 239 -17.81 -7.16 11.53
CA THR A 239 -16.38 -6.81 11.55
C THR A 239 -16.13 -5.41 12.14
N ARG A 240 -17.14 -4.82 12.77
CA ARG A 240 -17.02 -3.47 13.35
C ARG A 240 -15.93 -3.40 14.43
N ASP A 241 -15.83 -4.46 15.22
CA ASP A 241 -14.91 -4.66 16.34
C ASP A 241 -13.52 -5.17 15.94
N VAL A 242 -13.31 -5.51 14.66
CA VAL A 242 -12.01 -5.94 14.17
C VAL A 242 -11.01 -4.78 14.28
N PRO A 243 -9.83 -4.99 14.90
CA PRO A 243 -8.81 -3.97 15.01
C PRO A 243 -8.42 -3.40 13.65
N ARG A 244 -8.15 -2.09 13.64
CA ARG A 244 -7.65 -1.37 12.48
C ARG A 244 -6.27 -0.84 12.80
N THR A 245 -5.30 -1.21 11.97
CA THR A 245 -3.91 -0.80 12.12
C THR A 245 -3.48 0.00 10.90
N TRP A 246 -2.20 0.39 10.88
CA TRP A 246 -1.59 1.02 9.72
C TRP A 246 -1.73 0.18 8.44
N ALA A 247 -2.00 -1.13 8.55
CA ALA A 247 -2.19 -2.06 7.44
C ALA A 247 -3.65 -2.22 6.99
N GLY A 248 -4.60 -1.49 7.60
CA GLY A 248 -6.04 -1.69 7.40
C GLY A 248 -6.64 -2.61 8.46
N LEU A 249 -7.69 -3.37 8.11
CA LEU A 249 -8.32 -4.32 9.04
C LEU A 249 -7.40 -5.50 9.36
N GLU A 250 -7.35 -5.92 10.62
CA GLU A 250 -6.61 -7.10 11.08
C GLU A 250 -7.47 -8.36 11.04
N LEU A 251 -7.86 -8.74 9.84
CA LEU A 251 -8.62 -9.96 9.61
C LEU A 251 -7.72 -11.05 9.05
N ASP A 252 -7.37 -12.01 9.90
CA ASP A 252 -6.60 -13.19 9.50
C ASP A 252 -7.51 -14.29 8.92
N TYR A 253 -6.87 -15.30 8.31
CA TYR A 253 -7.60 -16.43 7.73
C TYR A 253 -8.26 -17.32 8.79
N ALA A 254 -7.71 -17.41 9.99
CA ALA A 254 -8.29 -18.21 11.06
C ALA A 254 -9.62 -17.59 11.53
N ALA A 255 -9.70 -16.27 11.69
CA ALA A 255 -10.93 -15.55 11.99
C ALA A 255 -11.98 -15.74 10.90
N LEU A 256 -11.57 -15.69 9.62
CA LEU A 256 -12.46 -15.88 8.47
C LEU A 256 -13.04 -17.30 8.35
N PHE A 257 -12.24 -18.33 8.63
CA PHE A 257 -12.62 -19.72 8.37
C PHE A 257 -12.93 -20.57 9.62
N LEU A 258 -12.41 -20.21 10.80
CA LEU A 258 -12.57 -20.97 12.04
C LEU A 258 -13.24 -20.16 13.16
N GLY A 259 -12.77 -18.93 13.38
CA GLY A 259 -13.10 -18.15 14.57
C GLY A 259 -14.50 -17.54 14.58
N ARG A 260 -15.06 -17.26 13.40
CA ARG A 260 -16.43 -16.75 13.24
C ARG A 260 -17.13 -17.52 12.12
N PRO A 261 -17.64 -18.75 12.37
CA PRO A 261 -18.42 -19.49 11.39
C PRO A 261 -19.53 -18.59 10.83
N GLY A 262 -19.60 -18.47 9.51
CA GLY A 262 -20.58 -17.60 8.84
C GLY A 262 -20.17 -16.12 8.77
N LEU A 263 -18.95 -15.70 9.12
CA LEU A 263 -18.54 -14.29 8.96
C LEU A 263 -18.67 -13.82 7.51
N LEU A 264 -18.20 -14.63 6.56
CA LEU A 264 -18.36 -14.35 5.13
C LEU A 264 -19.85 -14.18 4.78
N GLU A 265 -20.71 -15.08 5.25
CA GLU A 265 -22.16 -15.03 5.04
C GLU A 265 -22.81 -13.80 5.66
N ALA A 266 -22.46 -13.48 6.91
CA ALA A 266 -22.91 -12.29 7.65
C ALA A 266 -22.51 -10.99 6.95
N CYS A 267 -21.40 -11.01 6.21
CA CYS A 267 -20.94 -9.89 5.39
C CYS A 267 -21.46 -9.93 3.94
N GLY A 268 -22.32 -10.90 3.57
CA GLY A 268 -22.81 -11.05 2.20
C GLY A 268 -21.70 -11.41 1.18
N ILE A 269 -20.67 -12.10 1.66
CA ILE A 269 -19.53 -12.55 0.88
C ILE A 269 -19.69 -14.06 0.67
N ALA A 270 -19.86 -14.47 -0.58
CA ALA A 270 -19.80 -15.89 -0.91
C ALA A 270 -18.43 -16.45 -0.55
N ARG A 271 -18.38 -17.70 -0.11
CA ARG A 271 -17.10 -18.39 0.12
C ARG A 271 -16.22 -18.27 -1.15
N PRO A 272 -14.97 -17.80 -1.04
CA PRO A 272 -14.18 -17.44 -2.21
C PRO A 272 -13.83 -18.67 -3.04
N ASP A 273 -13.78 -18.49 -4.36
CA ASP A 273 -13.37 -19.52 -5.30
C ASP A 273 -11.85 -19.66 -5.35
N VAL A 274 -11.17 -18.53 -5.22
CA VAL A 274 -9.71 -18.41 -5.27
C VAL A 274 -9.24 -17.58 -4.09
N VAL A 275 -8.15 -18.02 -3.46
CA VAL A 275 -7.41 -17.28 -2.44
C VAL A 275 -5.97 -17.14 -2.91
N PHE A 276 -5.39 -15.95 -2.84
CA PHE A 276 -3.96 -15.78 -3.07
C PHE A 276 -3.37 -14.85 -2.03
N ASP A 277 -2.14 -15.10 -1.58
CA ASP A 277 -1.51 -14.27 -0.57
C ASP A 277 -0.01 -14.49 -0.44
N LEU A 278 0.64 -13.68 0.41
CA LEU A 278 2.03 -13.87 0.82
C LEU A 278 2.10 -14.87 1.97
N GLU A 279 2.74 -16.01 1.74
CA GLU A 279 3.10 -16.95 2.79
C GLU A 279 4.16 -17.93 2.27
N ALA A 280 5.14 -18.25 3.11
CA ALA A 280 6.10 -19.30 2.82
C ALA A 280 5.41 -20.63 2.46
N PRO A 281 5.98 -21.42 1.53
CA PRO A 281 5.43 -22.71 1.14
C PRO A 281 5.07 -23.61 2.32
N GLY A 282 3.84 -24.11 2.35
CA GLY A 282 3.37 -25.00 3.41
C GLY A 282 3.12 -24.32 4.75
N GLY A 283 3.03 -22.98 4.79
CA GLY A 283 2.71 -22.22 6.00
C GLY A 283 1.32 -22.51 6.60
N PRO A 284 1.04 -21.96 7.80
CA PRO A 284 -0.20 -22.21 8.53
C PRO A 284 -1.48 -21.84 7.75
N VAL A 285 -1.47 -20.76 6.95
CA VAL A 285 -2.61 -20.35 6.12
C VAL A 285 -2.87 -21.38 5.02
N GLN A 286 -1.84 -21.84 4.30
CA GLN A 286 -2.01 -22.88 3.29
C GLN A 286 -2.60 -24.16 3.89
N ARG A 287 -2.09 -24.63 5.03
CA ARG A 287 -2.63 -25.81 5.72
C ARG A 287 -4.07 -25.61 6.19
N LEU A 288 -4.41 -24.40 6.64
CA LEU A 288 -5.78 -24.04 6.99
C LEU A 288 -6.69 -24.12 5.76
N LEU A 289 -6.30 -23.51 4.65
CA LEU A 289 -7.07 -23.52 3.41
C LEU A 289 -7.28 -24.95 2.88
N GLU A 290 -6.27 -25.81 2.97
CA GLU A 290 -6.38 -27.24 2.60
C GLU A 290 -7.42 -27.98 3.46
N ARG A 291 -7.44 -27.75 4.79
CA ARG A 291 -8.49 -28.28 5.68
C ARG A 291 -9.87 -27.71 5.36
N GLN A 292 -9.92 -26.50 4.82
CA GLN A 292 -11.12 -25.84 4.32
C GLN A 292 -11.43 -26.20 2.86
N GLY A 293 -10.95 -27.33 2.35
CA GLY A 293 -11.34 -27.83 1.02
C GLY A 293 -10.79 -27.01 -0.15
N TYR A 294 -9.72 -26.24 0.04
CA TYR A 294 -8.95 -25.65 -1.05
C TYR A 294 -7.79 -26.58 -1.45
N VAL A 295 -7.27 -26.37 -2.66
CA VAL A 295 -6.04 -27.00 -3.16
C VAL A 295 -5.08 -25.89 -3.55
N ILE A 296 -3.82 -25.98 -3.10
CA ILE A 296 -2.78 -25.06 -3.54
C ILE A 296 -2.36 -25.47 -4.96
N VAL A 297 -2.63 -24.61 -5.95
CA VAL A 297 -2.35 -24.87 -7.38
C VAL A 297 -1.12 -24.11 -7.90
N TYR A 298 -0.56 -23.25 -7.06
CA TYR A 298 0.65 -22.49 -7.35
C TYR A 298 1.34 -22.09 -6.06
N ARG A 299 2.67 -22.18 -6.07
CA ARG A 299 3.56 -21.66 -5.03
C ARG A 299 4.71 -20.95 -5.73
N HIS A 300 5.07 -19.79 -5.23
CA HIS A 300 6.28 -19.06 -5.55
C HIS A 300 7.03 -18.85 -4.24
N GLY A 301 8.36 -18.92 -4.27
CA GLY A 301 9.17 -18.58 -3.13
C GLY A 301 10.54 -18.07 -3.54
N GLY A 302 11.28 -17.57 -2.56
CA GLY A 302 12.62 -17.01 -2.75
C GLY A 302 12.70 -15.54 -2.34
N VAL A 303 13.79 -14.89 -2.74
CA VAL A 303 14.07 -13.49 -2.40
C VAL A 303 14.47 -12.75 -3.68
N ILE A 304 13.85 -11.60 -3.92
CA ILE A 304 14.20 -10.71 -5.02
C ILE A 304 15.14 -9.65 -4.47
N THR A 305 16.36 -9.64 -5.00
CA THR A 305 17.39 -8.64 -4.72
C THR A 305 17.73 -7.88 -5.99
N THR A 306 18.30 -6.68 -5.84
CA THR A 306 18.81 -5.91 -6.97
C THR A 306 20.29 -5.62 -6.76
N PRO A 307 21.16 -5.84 -7.77
CA PRO A 307 22.53 -5.35 -7.73
C PRO A 307 22.54 -3.83 -7.47
N GLY A 308 23.36 -3.34 -6.54
CA GLY A 308 23.37 -1.92 -6.18
C GLY A 308 22.47 -1.53 -5.00
N GLY A 309 21.83 -2.50 -4.33
CA GLY A 309 21.23 -2.32 -3.00
C GLY A 309 19.69 -2.18 -2.99
N GLY A 310 19.20 -1.68 -1.86
CA GLY A 310 17.79 -1.51 -1.52
C GLY A 310 17.19 -2.74 -0.85
N GLY A 311 15.94 -2.63 -0.39
CA GLY A 311 15.30 -3.64 0.45
C GLY A 311 15.11 -4.97 -0.28
N GLU A 312 15.40 -6.08 0.41
CA GLU A 312 15.05 -7.41 -0.07
C GLU A 312 13.53 -7.58 -0.10
N VAL A 313 13.02 -8.23 -1.15
CA VAL A 313 11.59 -8.56 -1.25
C VAL A 313 11.42 -10.06 -1.22
N LEU A 314 10.74 -10.55 -0.18
CA LEU A 314 10.33 -11.95 -0.11
C LEU A 314 9.33 -12.25 -1.24
N ALA A 315 9.62 -13.29 -2.01
CA ALA A 315 8.84 -13.70 -3.16
C ALA A 315 7.76 -14.74 -2.81
N ASP A 316 7.64 -15.10 -1.54
CA ASP A 316 6.73 -16.13 -1.05
C ASP A 316 5.27 -15.77 -1.32
N GLN A 317 4.65 -16.50 -2.25
CA GLN A 317 3.25 -16.33 -2.63
C GLN A 317 2.61 -17.69 -2.95
N PHE A 318 1.30 -17.78 -2.78
CA PHE A 318 0.55 -18.97 -3.20
C PHE A 318 -0.77 -18.60 -3.85
N ILE A 319 -1.32 -19.55 -4.62
CA ILE A 319 -2.71 -19.52 -5.10
C ILE A 319 -3.38 -20.82 -4.65
N ALA A 320 -4.49 -20.68 -3.94
CA ALA A 320 -5.35 -21.76 -3.51
C ALA A 320 -6.71 -21.65 -4.22
N VAL A 321 -7.25 -22.79 -4.64
CA VAL A 321 -8.54 -22.83 -5.34
C VAL A 321 -9.47 -23.80 -4.64
N ARG A 322 -10.72 -23.38 -4.45
CA ARG A 322 -11.74 -24.21 -3.82
C ARG A 322 -12.00 -25.48 -4.66
N ARG A 323 -12.01 -26.65 -4.03
CA ARG A 323 -12.42 -27.88 -4.70
C ARG A 323 -13.86 -27.76 -5.18
N ALA A 324 -14.15 -28.27 -6.37
CA ALA A 324 -15.53 -28.46 -6.78
C ALA A 324 -16.19 -29.41 -5.78
N VAL A 325 -17.39 -29.09 -5.32
CA VAL A 325 -18.18 -30.02 -4.49
C VAL A 325 -18.65 -31.12 -5.43
N PRO A 326 -18.22 -32.39 -5.25
CA PRO A 326 -18.70 -33.49 -6.08
C PRO A 326 -20.23 -33.58 -5.92
N GLY A 327 -20.96 -33.49 -7.03
CA GLY A 327 -22.44 -33.58 -7.03
C GLY A 327 -23.19 -32.26 -7.16
N ALA A 328 -22.52 -31.11 -7.18
CA ALA A 328 -23.15 -29.85 -7.59
C ALA A 328 -23.15 -29.71 -9.13
N ALA A 329 -23.72 -30.71 -9.83
CA ALA A 329 -24.15 -30.50 -11.20
C ALA A 329 -25.41 -29.62 -11.14
N ARG A 330 -25.43 -28.55 -11.95
CA ARG A 330 -26.61 -27.69 -12.09
C ARG A 330 -27.76 -28.43 -12.75
#